data_AF-A0A3M1UE05-F1
#
_entry.id   AF-A0A3M1UE05-F1
#
_cell.length_a   1.000
_cell.length_b   1.000
_cell.length_c   1.000
_cell.angle_alpha   90.00
_cell.angle_beta   90.00
_cell.angle_gamma   90.00
#
_symmetry.space_group_name_H-M   'P 1'
#
loop_
_entity.id
_entity.type
_entity.pdbx_description
1 polymer ?
#
loop_
_entity_poly.entity_id
_entity_poly.type
_entity_poly.pdbx_seq_one_letter_code
_entity_poly.pdbx_strand_id
1 'polypeptide(L)'
;MTPQTQQIFASRLHAPACSCVHCQARQGEQQNESRAKKDRAIAVRRARQQKARRRRRPTDPRSTSQLRAIRRLMALLVKARRGVWTHLSMNNKKRLIDKFVRLLRVSGLPQVRQNKLQGDFDEYLRTPRRSSQQRMAQRSYLAGGLRLPGQTTRGSARPDYAKSIRLPSGKVVRAHFNLKSDQVHRLSKSAAKSRAGRHLKQARRNARALPHGEPIVLSYLHRPAKGIQIAMRNVLFQRGSPVAQLRFGSTTYHNPAF
;
A
#
# COMPACT_ATOMS: atom_id res chain seq x y z
N MET A 1 7.52 103.81 62.70
CA MET A 1 7.82 103.67 64.15
C MET A 1 7.68 102.20 64.52
N THR A 2 8.77 101.60 64.98
CA THR A 2 8.82 100.38 65.81
C THR A 2 7.90 100.54 67.04
N PRO A 3 7.33 99.47 67.66
CA PRO A 3 8.16 98.50 68.39
C PRO A 3 7.70 97.02 68.49
N GLN A 4 8.73 96.21 68.73
CA GLN A 4 8.87 95.06 69.65
C GLN A 4 8.00 93.79 69.51
N THR A 5 8.69 92.79 68.96
CA THR A 5 8.45 91.34 69.00
C THR A 5 8.63 90.77 70.42
N GLN A 6 7.67 89.95 70.88
CA GLN A 6 7.87 88.97 71.96
C GLN A 6 7.61 87.55 71.44
N GLN A 7 8.52 86.65 71.76
CA GLN A 7 8.47 85.21 71.48
C GLN A 7 7.59 84.49 72.49
N ILE A 8 6.74 83.57 72.04
CA ILE A 8 6.23 82.45 72.86
C ILE A 8 6.27 81.17 72.01
N PHE A 9 7.02 80.19 72.50
CA PHE A 9 7.11 78.82 72.00
C PHE A 9 5.79 78.07 72.24
N ALA A 10 5.20 77.50 71.19
CA ALA A 10 4.11 76.53 71.30
C ALA A 10 4.54 75.21 70.64
N SER A 11 4.85 74.23 71.49
CA SER A 11 5.21 72.85 71.13
C SER A 11 4.07 72.16 70.36
N ARG A 12 4.30 71.88 69.08
CA ARG A 12 3.44 70.98 68.28
C ARG A 12 3.81 69.53 68.58
N LEU A 13 2.97 68.87 69.35
CA LEU A 13 2.95 67.42 69.55
C LEU A 13 2.87 66.71 68.19
N HIS A 14 3.91 65.94 67.87
CA HIS A 14 3.92 64.97 66.78
C HIS A 14 3.04 63.77 67.17
N ALA A 15 2.02 63.49 66.37
CA ALA A 15 1.30 62.23 66.43
C ALA A 15 2.20 61.09 65.88
N PRO A 16 2.42 59.99 66.61
CA PRO A 16 3.13 58.85 66.07
C PRO A 16 2.25 58.10 65.07
N ALA A 17 2.81 57.80 63.90
CA ALA A 17 2.20 56.90 62.93
C ALA A 17 2.00 55.51 63.58
N CYS A 18 0.74 55.07 63.68
CA CYS A 18 0.40 53.71 64.06
C CYS A 18 0.90 52.73 62.99
N SER A 19 2.14 52.25 63.15
CA SER A 19 2.66 51.05 62.52
C SER A 19 1.93 49.83 63.13
N CYS A 20 0.75 49.53 62.61
CA CYS A 20 0.00 48.35 63.03
C CYS A 20 0.62 47.12 62.35
N VAL A 21 1.13 46.16 63.15
CA VAL A 21 1.70 44.87 62.71
C VAL A 21 0.74 44.10 61.78
N HIS A 22 -0.57 44.34 61.88
CA HIS A 22 -1.60 43.80 60.97
C HIS A 22 -1.53 44.33 59.52
N CYS A 23 -0.98 45.53 59.28
CA CYS A 23 -0.86 46.08 57.92
C CYS A 23 0.31 45.47 57.14
N GLN A 24 1.41 45.12 57.79
CA GLN A 24 2.56 44.47 57.16
C GLN A 24 2.29 42.99 56.82
N ALA A 25 1.51 42.30 57.66
CA ALA A 25 1.04 40.94 57.38
C ALA A 25 0.16 40.85 56.12
N ARG A 26 -0.78 41.80 55.94
CA ARG A 26 -1.64 41.86 54.74
C ARG A 26 -0.86 42.15 53.45
N GLN A 27 0.21 42.95 53.51
CA GLN A 27 1.07 43.20 52.35
C GLN A 27 1.89 41.97 51.97
N GLY A 28 2.36 41.19 52.95
CA GLY A 28 3.04 39.91 52.71
C GLY A 28 2.13 38.85 52.07
N GLU A 29 0.87 38.76 52.52
CA GLU A 29 -0.14 37.86 51.95
C GLU A 29 -0.48 38.24 50.49
N GLN A 30 -0.68 39.52 50.20
CA GLN A 30 -0.93 40.00 48.83
C GLN A 30 0.24 39.74 47.88
N GLN A 31 1.49 39.87 48.37
CA GLN A 31 2.67 39.54 47.57
C GLN A 31 2.80 38.03 47.32
N ASN A 32 2.47 37.19 48.31
CA ASN A 32 2.47 35.74 48.16
C ASN A 32 1.36 35.25 47.20
N GLU A 33 0.16 35.82 47.27
CA GLU A 33 -0.89 35.53 46.30
C GLU A 33 -0.52 35.95 44.87
N SER A 34 0.14 37.10 44.72
CA SER A 34 0.60 37.60 43.41
C SER A 34 1.66 36.68 42.80
N ARG A 35 2.59 36.16 43.61
CA ARG A 35 3.58 35.16 43.20
C ARG A 35 2.91 33.84 42.79
N ALA A 36 1.99 33.33 43.61
CA ALA A 36 1.25 32.10 43.31
C ALA A 36 0.42 32.20 42.01
N LYS A 37 -0.20 33.37 41.75
CA LYS A 37 -0.94 33.64 40.49
C LYS A 37 0.00 33.65 39.28
N LYS A 38 1.20 34.24 39.39
CA LYS A 38 2.21 34.23 38.32
C LYS A 38 2.73 32.81 38.04
N ASP A 39 3.01 32.03 39.07
CA ASP A 39 3.50 30.65 38.90
C ASP A 39 2.46 29.75 38.25
N ARG A 40 1.18 29.91 38.62
CA ARG A 40 0.06 29.20 37.98
C ARG A 40 -0.08 29.58 36.51
N ALA A 41 0.07 30.86 36.16
CA ALA A 41 0.03 31.31 34.77
C ALA A 41 1.18 30.75 33.93
N ILE A 42 2.39 30.68 34.50
CA ILE A 42 3.57 30.07 33.86
C ILE A 42 3.35 28.56 33.65
N ALA A 43 2.82 27.86 34.64
CA ALA A 43 2.50 26.43 34.55
C ALA A 43 1.46 26.15 33.45
N VAL A 44 0.39 26.95 33.39
CA VAL A 44 -0.64 26.84 32.34
C VAL A 44 -0.06 27.11 30.95
N ARG A 45 0.81 28.13 30.81
CA ARG A 45 1.49 28.43 29.55
C ARG A 45 2.42 27.30 29.12
N ARG A 46 3.19 26.71 30.04
CA ARG A 46 4.04 25.53 29.79
C ARG A 46 3.20 24.32 29.35
N ALA A 47 2.08 24.04 30.04
CA ALA A 47 1.17 22.96 29.68
C ALA A 47 0.55 23.17 28.28
N ARG A 48 0.13 24.40 27.95
CA ARG A 48 -0.40 24.76 26.62
C ARG A 48 0.66 24.62 25.53
N GLN A 49 1.89 25.09 25.77
CA GLN A 49 3.01 24.91 24.84
C GLN A 49 3.37 23.44 24.64
N GLN A 50 3.36 22.63 25.69
CA GLN A 50 3.62 21.19 25.60
C GLN A 50 2.51 20.46 24.83
N LYS A 51 1.24 20.82 25.04
CA LYS A 51 0.10 20.31 24.26
C LYS A 51 0.16 20.72 22.79
N ALA A 52 0.57 21.95 22.50
CA ALA A 52 0.79 22.43 21.13
C ALA A 52 1.98 21.72 20.45
N ARG A 53 3.09 21.47 21.17
CA ARG A 53 4.22 20.66 20.68
C ARG A 53 3.83 19.21 20.42
N ARG A 54 2.97 18.61 21.25
CA ARG A 54 2.40 17.27 21.00
C ARG A 54 1.51 17.24 19.75
N ARG A 55 0.72 18.29 19.49
CA ARG A 55 -0.10 18.43 18.28
C ARG A 55 0.72 18.72 17.01
N ARG A 56 1.89 19.34 17.13
CA ARG A 56 2.83 19.63 16.03
C ARG A 56 3.88 18.54 15.79
N ARG A 57 3.83 17.41 16.52
CA ARG A 57 4.72 16.27 16.22
C ARG A 57 4.32 15.69 14.85
N PRO A 58 5.24 15.60 13.89
CA PRO A 58 4.95 14.95 12.63
C PRO A 58 4.52 13.51 12.87
N THR A 59 3.52 13.08 12.11
CA THR A 59 3.00 11.73 12.04
C THR A 59 4.15 10.72 11.92
N ASP A 60 4.34 9.92 12.97
CA ASP A 60 5.25 8.78 13.17
C ASP A 60 6.51 8.68 12.26
N PRO A 61 7.74 8.89 12.78
CA PRO A 61 8.93 8.47 12.06
C PRO A 61 8.91 6.95 11.93
N ARG A 62 8.86 6.44 10.69
CA ARG A 62 8.93 5.00 10.41
C ARG A 62 10.07 4.37 11.20
N SER A 63 9.81 3.24 11.85
CA SER A 63 10.85 2.54 12.61
C SER A 63 12.03 2.17 11.69
N THR A 64 13.22 2.05 12.25
CA THR A 64 14.42 1.63 11.50
C THR A 64 14.24 0.26 10.83
N SER A 65 13.38 -0.62 11.37
CA SER A 65 13.00 -1.88 10.73
C SER A 65 12.09 -1.68 9.51
N GLN A 66 11.11 -0.78 9.57
CA GLN A 66 10.26 -0.42 8.43
C GLN A 66 11.07 0.17 7.29
N LEU A 67 11.99 1.11 7.58
CA LEU A 67 12.87 1.71 6.57
C LEU A 67 13.77 0.66 5.89
N ARG A 68 14.33 -0.27 6.67
CA ARG A 68 15.11 -1.40 6.12
C ARG A 68 14.26 -2.32 5.25
N ALA A 69 13.03 -2.61 5.64
CA ALA A 69 12.09 -3.41 4.86
C ALA A 69 11.75 -2.74 3.52
N ILE A 70 11.48 -1.43 3.52
CA ILE A 70 11.22 -0.64 2.31
C ILE A 70 12.43 -0.66 1.37
N ARG A 71 13.65 -0.45 1.87
CA ARG A 71 14.87 -0.53 1.05
C ARG A 71 15.01 -1.90 0.39
N ARG A 72 14.81 -2.98 1.15
CA ARG A 72 14.86 -4.36 0.62
C ARG A 72 13.76 -4.63 -0.41
N LEU A 73 12.54 -4.15 -0.19
CA LEU A 73 11.44 -4.24 -1.16
C LEU A 73 11.81 -3.60 -2.49
N MET A 74 12.29 -2.35 -2.45
CA MET A 74 12.64 -1.63 -3.66
C MET A 74 13.82 -2.29 -4.39
N ALA A 75 14.81 -2.80 -3.67
CA ALA A 75 15.91 -3.56 -4.27
C ALA A 75 15.43 -4.83 -4.98
N LEU A 76 14.50 -5.59 -4.38
CA LEU A 76 13.89 -6.75 -5.03
C LEU A 76 13.12 -6.33 -6.29
N LEU A 77 12.29 -5.29 -6.18
CA LEU A 77 11.50 -4.78 -7.31
C LEU A 77 12.38 -4.36 -8.49
N VAL A 78 13.48 -3.64 -8.23
CA VAL A 78 14.43 -3.24 -9.26
C VAL A 78 15.07 -4.45 -9.94
N LYS A 79 15.50 -5.46 -9.18
CA LYS A 79 16.08 -6.70 -9.74
C LYS A 79 15.06 -7.48 -10.58
N ALA A 80 13.81 -7.59 -10.13
CA ALA A 80 12.74 -8.21 -10.92
C ALA A 80 12.47 -7.41 -12.20
N ARG A 81 12.36 -6.08 -12.09
CA ARG A 81 12.19 -5.17 -13.23
C ARG A 81 13.38 -5.16 -14.18
N ARG A 82 14.58 -5.56 -13.75
CA ARG A 82 15.73 -5.78 -14.64
C ARG A 82 15.72 -7.16 -15.30
N GLY A 83 14.86 -8.07 -14.85
CA GLY A 83 14.78 -9.43 -15.38
C GLY A 83 15.86 -10.37 -14.86
N VAL A 84 16.49 -10.03 -13.73
CA VAL A 84 17.59 -10.81 -13.14
C VAL A 84 17.18 -12.27 -12.88
N TRP A 85 15.89 -12.52 -12.62
CA TRP A 85 15.36 -13.83 -12.22
C TRP A 85 14.45 -14.49 -13.25
N THR A 86 14.53 -14.08 -14.51
CA THR A 86 13.67 -14.63 -15.57
C THR A 86 13.87 -16.14 -15.78
N HIS A 87 15.10 -16.60 -15.62
CA HIS A 87 15.54 -18.00 -15.73
C HIS A 87 15.14 -18.89 -14.54
N LEU A 88 14.72 -18.30 -13.40
CA LEU A 88 14.40 -19.09 -12.22
C LEU A 88 13.19 -20.00 -12.46
N SER A 89 13.20 -21.18 -11.84
CA SER A 89 12.05 -22.07 -11.77
C SER A 89 10.86 -21.39 -11.07
N MET A 90 9.63 -21.86 -11.34
CA MET A 90 8.42 -21.31 -10.70
C MET A 90 8.46 -21.43 -9.17
N ASN A 91 9.08 -22.48 -8.63
CA ASN A 91 9.24 -22.67 -7.18
C ASN A 91 10.17 -21.60 -6.58
N ASN A 92 11.29 -21.30 -7.25
CA ASN A 92 12.21 -20.24 -6.81
C ASN A 92 11.58 -18.85 -6.96
N LYS A 93 10.81 -18.60 -8.03
CA LYS A 93 10.03 -17.38 -8.19
C LYS A 93 9.00 -17.21 -7.06
N LYS A 94 8.29 -18.28 -6.68
CA LYS A 94 7.38 -18.26 -5.53
C LYS A 94 8.10 -17.87 -4.23
N ARG A 95 9.29 -18.42 -3.95
CA ARG A 95 10.09 -18.06 -2.76
C ARG A 95 10.41 -16.57 -2.71
N LEU A 96 10.73 -15.96 -3.85
CA LEU A 96 10.96 -14.52 -3.96
C LEU A 96 9.69 -13.71 -3.67
N ILE A 97 8.54 -14.14 -4.18
CA ILE A 97 7.26 -13.47 -3.91
C ILE A 97 6.87 -13.61 -2.45
N ASP A 98 7.02 -14.78 -1.85
CA ASP A 98 6.77 -14.97 -0.41
C ASP A 98 7.67 -14.06 0.44
N LYS A 99 8.95 -13.92 0.06
CA LYS A 99 9.88 -12.97 0.70
C LYS A 99 9.42 -11.53 0.53
N PHE A 100 8.95 -11.15 -0.66
CA PHE A 100 8.45 -9.80 -0.95
C PHE A 100 7.20 -9.49 -0.12
N VAL A 101 6.24 -10.41 -0.04
CA VAL A 101 5.02 -10.26 0.77
C VAL A 101 5.34 -10.12 2.26
N ARG A 102 6.32 -10.88 2.79
CA ARG A 102 6.77 -10.71 4.18
C ARG A 102 7.31 -9.30 4.43
N LEU A 103 8.12 -8.77 3.51
CA LEU A 103 8.64 -7.41 3.64
C LEU A 103 7.54 -6.36 3.52
N LEU A 104 6.51 -6.57 2.68
CA LEU A 104 5.35 -5.66 2.59
C LEU A 104 4.63 -5.52 3.93
N ARG A 105 4.39 -6.63 4.64
CA ARG A 105 3.76 -6.61 5.97
C ARG A 105 4.54 -5.79 6.99
N VAL A 106 5.88 -5.89 6.96
CA VAL A 106 6.76 -5.16 7.90
C VAL A 106 6.95 -3.70 7.48
N SER A 107 6.72 -3.35 6.21
CA SER A 107 7.04 -2.02 5.66
C SER A 107 6.16 -0.88 6.19
N GLY A 108 5.01 -1.18 6.80
CA GLY A 108 4.03 -0.16 7.22
C GLY A 108 3.45 0.66 6.07
N LEU A 109 3.58 0.20 4.81
CA LEU A 109 3.01 0.90 3.66
C LEU A 109 1.48 0.76 3.64
N PRO A 110 0.74 1.77 3.13
CA PRO A 110 -0.70 1.66 2.96
C PRO A 110 -1.09 0.44 2.10
N GLN A 111 -2.21 -0.23 2.43
CA GLN A 111 -2.65 -1.46 1.76
C GLN A 111 -2.77 -1.30 0.23
N VAL A 112 -3.28 -0.16 -0.24
CA VAL A 112 -3.39 0.16 -1.67
C VAL A 112 -2.02 0.09 -2.36
N ARG A 113 -0.98 0.64 -1.70
CA ARG A 113 0.39 0.61 -2.21
C ARG A 113 1.00 -0.78 -2.12
N GLN A 114 0.72 -1.55 -1.06
CA GLN A 114 1.16 -2.94 -0.96
C GLN A 114 0.61 -3.80 -2.10
N ASN A 115 -0.70 -3.67 -2.38
CA ASN A 115 -1.36 -4.42 -3.46
C ASN A 115 -0.73 -4.09 -4.82
N LYS A 116 -0.48 -2.81 -5.10
CA LYS A 116 0.19 -2.37 -6.34
C LYS A 116 1.59 -2.98 -6.45
N LEU A 117 2.41 -2.82 -5.41
CA LEU A 117 3.80 -3.33 -5.40
C LEU A 117 3.85 -4.86 -5.54
N GLN A 118 2.93 -5.57 -4.90
CA GLN A 118 2.84 -7.02 -5.02
C GLN A 118 2.49 -7.44 -6.45
N GLY A 119 1.52 -6.77 -7.08
CA GLY A 119 1.13 -7.00 -8.46
C GLY A 119 2.30 -6.75 -9.43
N ASP A 120 2.93 -5.57 -9.33
CA ASP A 120 4.06 -5.18 -10.17
C ASP A 120 5.22 -6.19 -10.04
N PHE A 121 5.56 -6.58 -8.79
CA PHE A 121 6.64 -7.53 -8.53
C PHE A 121 6.35 -8.92 -9.12
N ASP A 122 5.12 -9.40 -8.96
CA ASP A 122 4.69 -10.69 -9.48
C ASP A 122 4.70 -10.72 -11.02
N GLU A 123 4.20 -9.66 -11.67
CA GLU A 123 4.24 -9.49 -13.12
C GLU A 123 5.69 -9.49 -13.62
N TYR A 124 6.57 -8.65 -13.06
CA TYR A 124 7.97 -8.59 -13.49
C TYR A 124 8.73 -9.91 -13.32
N LEU A 125 8.38 -10.69 -12.30
CA LEU A 125 9.06 -11.94 -12.02
C LEU A 125 8.59 -13.09 -12.92
N ARG A 126 7.29 -13.12 -13.27
CA ARG A 126 6.69 -14.21 -14.04
C ARG A 126 6.64 -13.95 -15.54
N THR A 127 6.65 -12.70 -15.97
CA THR A 127 6.70 -12.35 -17.39
C THR A 127 8.08 -12.69 -17.99
N PRO A 128 8.15 -13.52 -19.03
CA PRO A 128 9.43 -13.83 -19.71
C PRO A 128 10.08 -12.57 -20.29
N ARG A 129 11.41 -12.49 -20.26
CA ARG A 129 12.17 -11.42 -20.92
C ARG A 129 13.21 -12.01 -21.88
N ARG A 130 12.91 -12.02 -23.18
CA ARG A 130 13.90 -12.18 -24.26
C ARG A 130 13.50 -11.35 -25.48
N SER A 131 14.49 -10.68 -26.07
CA SER A 131 14.46 -9.80 -27.25
C SER A 131 13.39 -8.68 -27.28
N SER A 132 13.73 -7.58 -27.95
CA SER A 132 12.87 -6.44 -28.25
C SER A 132 11.52 -6.84 -28.88
N GLN A 133 11.45 -8.00 -29.54
CA GLN A 133 10.23 -8.56 -30.12
C GLN A 133 9.25 -9.14 -29.08
N GLN A 134 9.66 -9.57 -27.87
CA GLN A 134 8.73 -10.04 -26.82
C GLN A 134 8.30 -8.93 -25.85
N ARG A 135 8.78 -7.69 -26.00
CA ARG A 135 8.09 -6.50 -25.46
C ARG A 135 6.75 -6.21 -26.17
N MET A 136 6.24 -7.19 -26.94
CA MET A 136 4.82 -7.35 -27.21
C MET A 136 4.00 -7.64 -25.93
N ALA A 137 4.64 -7.98 -24.81
CA ALA A 137 4.06 -7.88 -23.48
C ALA A 137 3.43 -6.50 -23.33
N GLN A 138 2.11 -6.46 -23.11
CA GLN A 138 1.27 -5.27 -23.03
C GLN A 138 0.78 -4.62 -24.35
N ARG A 139 0.91 -5.25 -25.52
CA ARG A 139 0.13 -4.80 -26.68
C ARG A 139 -1.36 -4.99 -26.41
N SER A 140 -2.12 -3.92 -26.64
CA SER A 140 -3.57 -3.95 -26.56
C SER A 140 -4.11 -4.49 -27.88
N TYR A 141 -5.14 -5.31 -27.82
CA TYR A 141 -5.81 -5.87 -28.98
C TYR A 141 -7.24 -5.35 -29.04
N LEU A 142 -7.74 -5.13 -30.24
CA LEU A 142 -9.11 -4.68 -30.50
C LEU A 142 -9.59 -5.36 -31.78
N ALA A 143 -10.79 -5.94 -31.74
CA ALA A 143 -11.43 -6.59 -32.89
C ALA A 143 -10.54 -7.60 -33.65
N GLY A 144 -9.76 -8.42 -32.92
CA GLY A 144 -8.92 -9.45 -33.52
C GLY A 144 -7.53 -8.98 -33.95
N GLY A 145 -7.26 -7.67 -33.93
CA GLY A 145 -5.99 -7.08 -34.34
C GLY A 145 -5.28 -6.36 -33.21
N LEU A 146 -4.06 -5.90 -33.49
CA LEU A 146 -3.35 -4.96 -32.62
C LEU A 146 -4.10 -3.62 -32.61
N ARG A 147 -4.35 -3.08 -31.42
CA ARG A 147 -4.93 -1.75 -31.27
C ARG A 147 -3.93 -0.71 -31.74
N LEU A 148 -4.34 0.12 -32.68
CA LEU A 148 -3.56 1.24 -33.20
C LEU A 148 -3.63 2.45 -32.25
N PRO A 149 -2.63 3.34 -32.25
CA PRO A 149 -2.73 4.64 -31.59
C PRO A 149 -4.00 5.39 -32.03
N GLY A 150 -4.66 6.10 -31.10
CA GLY A 150 -5.92 6.81 -31.38
C GLY A 150 -7.20 5.97 -31.31
N GLN A 151 -7.12 4.64 -31.39
CA GLN A 151 -8.31 3.78 -31.26
C GLN A 151 -8.81 3.67 -29.82
N THR A 152 -10.13 3.44 -29.67
CA THR A 152 -10.76 3.25 -28.36
C THR A 152 -10.13 2.12 -27.55
N THR A 153 -10.04 2.30 -26.24
CA THR A 153 -9.67 1.23 -25.30
C THR A 153 -10.86 0.37 -24.91
N ARG A 154 -12.10 0.82 -25.18
CA ARG A 154 -13.31 0.09 -24.82
C ARG A 154 -13.39 -1.21 -25.60
N GLY A 155 -13.57 -2.31 -24.87
CA GLY A 155 -13.61 -3.66 -25.47
C GLY A 155 -12.25 -4.23 -25.85
N SER A 156 -11.15 -3.51 -25.59
CA SER A 156 -9.82 -4.03 -25.86
C SER A 156 -9.36 -5.08 -24.85
N ALA A 157 -8.44 -5.96 -25.28
CA ALA A 157 -7.78 -6.93 -24.43
C ALA A 157 -6.28 -6.62 -24.32
N ARG A 158 -5.74 -6.67 -23.11
CA ARG A 158 -4.30 -6.49 -22.87
C ARG A 158 -3.79 -7.67 -22.02
N PRO A 159 -3.33 -8.75 -22.65
CA PRO A 159 -2.71 -9.85 -21.92
C PRO A 159 -1.37 -9.40 -21.33
N ASP A 160 -0.93 -10.06 -20.26
CA ASP A 160 0.36 -9.76 -19.63
C ASP A 160 1.52 -10.05 -20.60
N TYR A 161 1.44 -11.20 -21.29
CA TYR A 161 2.31 -11.54 -22.41
C TYR A 161 1.67 -12.56 -23.33
N ALA A 162 2.29 -12.82 -24.48
CA ALA A 162 1.93 -13.90 -25.39
C ALA A 162 3.14 -14.79 -25.66
N LYS A 163 2.91 -16.10 -25.81
CA LYS A 163 3.95 -17.08 -26.15
C LYS A 163 3.33 -18.27 -26.87
N SER A 164 4.08 -18.87 -27.80
CA SER A 164 3.70 -20.17 -28.38
C SER A 164 3.68 -21.28 -27.33
N ILE A 165 2.61 -22.07 -27.35
CA ILE A 165 2.44 -23.28 -26.54
C ILE A 165 2.11 -24.45 -27.45
N ARG A 166 2.45 -25.67 -27.01
CA ARG A 166 2.00 -26.91 -27.63
C ARG A 166 0.73 -27.37 -26.92
N LEU A 167 -0.35 -27.58 -27.67
CA LEU A 167 -1.61 -28.14 -27.19
C LEU A 167 -1.50 -29.67 -27.05
N PRO A 168 -2.42 -30.32 -26.31
CA PRO A 168 -2.46 -31.79 -26.22
C PRO A 168 -2.53 -32.48 -27.59
N SER A 169 -3.20 -31.86 -28.55
CA SER A 169 -3.26 -32.28 -29.96
C SER A 169 -1.91 -32.22 -30.70
N GLY A 170 -0.84 -31.73 -30.08
CA GLY A 170 0.48 -31.53 -30.71
C GLY A 170 0.61 -30.22 -31.49
N LYS A 171 -0.51 -29.56 -31.82
CA LYS A 171 -0.54 -28.26 -32.51
C LYS A 171 0.18 -27.18 -31.69
N VAL A 172 1.02 -26.40 -32.35
CA VAL A 172 1.66 -25.21 -31.76
C VAL A 172 0.79 -23.99 -32.08
N VAL A 173 0.35 -23.30 -31.04
CA VAL A 173 -0.47 -22.09 -31.16
C VAL A 173 0.13 -20.95 -30.35
N ARG A 174 -0.03 -19.72 -30.83
CA ARG A 174 0.25 -18.52 -30.04
C ARG A 174 -0.85 -18.37 -28.99
N ALA A 175 -0.48 -18.27 -27.73
CA ALA A 175 -1.43 -18.14 -26.63
C ALA A 175 -1.16 -16.90 -25.78
N HIS A 176 -2.24 -16.32 -25.27
CA HIS A 176 -2.23 -15.09 -24.48
C HIS A 176 -2.31 -15.40 -22.98
N PHE A 177 -1.29 -15.02 -22.23
CA PHE A 177 -1.17 -15.32 -20.82
C PHE A 177 -1.75 -14.19 -19.98
N ASN A 178 -2.67 -14.57 -19.09
CA ASN A 178 -3.19 -13.74 -18.04
C ASN A 178 -2.69 -14.26 -16.68
N LEU A 179 -1.78 -13.52 -16.08
CA LEU A 179 -1.25 -13.73 -14.76
C LEU A 179 -2.29 -13.35 -13.71
N LYS A 180 -2.48 -14.24 -12.73
CA LYS A 180 -3.38 -14.02 -11.59
C LYS A 180 -2.57 -14.07 -10.30
N SER A 181 -2.57 -12.95 -9.57
CA SER A 181 -1.90 -12.80 -8.27
C SER A 181 -2.83 -13.14 -7.09
N ASP A 182 -4.03 -13.61 -7.40
CA ASP A 182 -5.06 -14.01 -6.44
C ASP A 182 -4.57 -15.08 -5.46
N GLN A 183 -4.95 -14.95 -4.19
CA GLN A 183 -4.69 -15.96 -3.15
C GLN A 183 -5.71 -17.11 -3.21
N VAL A 184 -5.84 -17.76 -4.37
CA VAL A 184 -6.79 -18.86 -4.59
C VAL A 184 -6.59 -20.06 -3.65
N HIS A 185 -5.39 -20.19 -3.07
CA HIS A 185 -5.04 -21.21 -2.08
C HIS A 185 -5.73 -21.02 -0.72
N ARG A 186 -6.34 -19.86 -0.46
CA ARG A 186 -7.05 -19.55 0.79
C ARG A 186 -8.56 -19.55 0.65
N LEU A 187 -9.07 -19.85 -0.55
CA LEU A 187 -10.50 -19.77 -0.83
C LEU A 187 -11.21 -21.06 -0.43
N SER A 188 -12.47 -20.93 -0.01
CA SER A 188 -13.39 -22.06 0.02
C SER A 188 -13.70 -22.55 -1.40
N LYS A 189 -14.24 -23.77 -1.54
CA LYS A 189 -14.66 -24.31 -2.85
C LYS A 189 -15.68 -23.39 -3.55
N SER A 190 -16.67 -22.85 -2.83
CA SER A 190 -17.69 -21.94 -3.38
C SER A 190 -17.09 -20.61 -3.83
N ALA A 191 -16.22 -20.01 -3.01
CA ALA A 191 -15.51 -18.78 -3.36
C ALA A 191 -14.60 -18.97 -4.58
N ALA A 192 -13.96 -20.14 -4.70
CA ALA A 192 -13.14 -20.49 -5.85
C ALA A 192 -13.96 -20.64 -7.14
N LYS A 193 -15.14 -21.28 -7.09
CA LYS A 193 -16.08 -21.34 -8.23
C LYS A 193 -16.51 -19.95 -8.67
N SER A 194 -16.93 -19.10 -7.73
CA SER A 194 -17.33 -17.71 -8.00
C SER A 194 -16.18 -16.92 -8.65
N ARG A 195 -14.96 -17.07 -8.14
CA ARG A 195 -13.76 -16.44 -8.71
C ARG A 195 -13.46 -16.92 -10.12
N ALA A 196 -13.50 -18.24 -10.34
CA ALA A 196 -13.33 -18.86 -11.64
C ALA A 196 -14.36 -18.35 -12.65
N GLY A 197 -15.63 -18.20 -12.25
CA GLY A 197 -16.69 -17.65 -13.09
C GLY A 197 -16.40 -16.22 -13.55
N ARG A 198 -15.92 -15.35 -12.65
CA ARG A 198 -15.47 -13.99 -13.01
C ARG A 198 -14.31 -14.01 -14.00
N HIS A 199 -13.32 -14.87 -13.78
CA HIS A 199 -12.18 -15.00 -14.69
C HIS A 199 -12.58 -15.55 -16.05
N LEU A 200 -13.53 -16.48 -16.13
CA LEU A 200 -14.05 -16.97 -17.39
C LEU A 200 -14.83 -15.88 -18.14
N LYS A 201 -15.67 -15.10 -17.45
CA LYS A 201 -16.36 -13.95 -18.04
C LYS A 201 -15.37 -12.95 -18.61
N GLN A 202 -14.28 -12.66 -17.90
CA GLN A 202 -13.20 -11.82 -18.42
C GLN A 202 -12.52 -12.46 -19.63
N ALA A 203 -12.19 -13.75 -19.57
CA ALA A 203 -11.53 -14.46 -20.66
C ALA A 203 -12.38 -14.45 -21.94
N ARG A 204 -13.70 -14.68 -21.83
CA ARG A 204 -14.64 -14.58 -22.95
C ARG A 204 -14.69 -13.19 -23.55
N ARG A 205 -14.69 -12.13 -22.73
CA ARG A 205 -14.61 -10.75 -23.21
C ARG A 205 -13.28 -10.50 -23.95
N ASN A 206 -12.17 -10.93 -23.37
CA ASN A 206 -10.86 -10.74 -23.97
C ASN A 206 -10.74 -11.49 -25.30
N ALA A 207 -11.23 -12.73 -25.37
CA ALA A 207 -11.16 -13.56 -26.56
C ALA A 207 -11.81 -12.91 -27.80
N ARG A 208 -12.86 -12.09 -27.62
CA ARG A 208 -13.49 -11.34 -28.72
C ARG A 208 -12.59 -10.26 -29.32
N ALA A 209 -11.61 -9.78 -28.56
CA ALA A 209 -10.67 -8.75 -29.02
C ALA A 209 -9.34 -9.35 -29.51
N LEU A 210 -9.04 -10.60 -29.14
CA LEU A 210 -7.81 -11.29 -29.52
C LEU A 210 -7.95 -11.90 -30.92
N PRO A 211 -6.82 -12.16 -31.63
CA PRO A 211 -6.85 -12.81 -32.93
C PRO A 211 -7.59 -14.16 -32.89
N HIS A 212 -8.32 -14.46 -33.97
CA HIS A 212 -9.12 -15.68 -34.04
C HIS A 212 -8.25 -16.93 -33.87
N GLY A 213 -8.70 -17.85 -33.01
CA GLY A 213 -7.99 -19.11 -32.74
C GLY A 213 -6.80 -19.00 -31.78
N GLU A 214 -6.43 -17.81 -31.28
CA GLU A 214 -5.40 -17.67 -30.25
C GLU A 214 -6.00 -17.85 -28.84
N PRO A 215 -5.68 -18.94 -28.11
CA PRO A 215 -6.30 -19.22 -26.82
C PRO A 215 -5.74 -18.38 -25.68
N ILE A 216 -6.47 -18.39 -24.56
CA ILE A 216 -6.05 -17.77 -23.30
C ILE A 216 -5.46 -18.82 -22.36
N VAL A 217 -4.37 -18.43 -21.68
CA VAL A 217 -3.78 -19.19 -20.57
C VAL A 217 -3.99 -18.41 -19.28
N LEU A 218 -4.62 -19.03 -18.29
CA LEU A 218 -4.73 -18.46 -16.94
C LEU A 218 -3.64 -19.02 -16.04
N SER A 219 -2.80 -18.16 -15.49
CA SER A 219 -1.63 -18.58 -14.69
C SER A 219 -1.68 -18.01 -13.28
N TYR A 220 -2.03 -18.86 -12.32
CA TYR A 220 -2.07 -18.53 -10.90
C TYR A 220 -0.71 -18.79 -10.25
N LEU A 221 -0.28 -17.87 -9.41
CA LEU A 221 0.98 -17.99 -8.69
C LEU A 221 1.02 -19.22 -7.76
N HIS A 222 -0.07 -19.42 -7.00
CA HIS A 222 -0.13 -20.46 -5.97
C HIS A 222 -0.90 -21.68 -6.46
N ARG A 223 -0.49 -22.85 -5.98
CA ARG A 223 -1.23 -24.09 -6.13
C ARG A 223 -2.24 -24.23 -4.98
N PRO A 224 -3.56 -24.18 -5.23
CA PRO A 224 -4.56 -24.39 -4.19
C PRO A 224 -4.74 -25.90 -3.91
N ALA A 225 -5.53 -26.27 -2.89
CA ALA A 225 -5.84 -27.68 -2.59
C ALA A 225 -6.51 -28.38 -3.79
N LYS A 226 -6.37 -29.71 -3.91
CA LYS A 226 -6.91 -30.50 -5.05
C LYS A 226 -8.39 -30.22 -5.32
N GLY A 227 -9.22 -30.20 -4.28
CA GLY A 227 -10.66 -29.92 -4.42
C GLY A 227 -10.97 -28.51 -4.98
N ILE A 228 -10.13 -27.51 -4.66
CA ILE A 228 -10.25 -26.17 -5.23
C ILE A 228 -9.80 -26.15 -6.69
N GLN A 229 -8.70 -26.85 -7.01
CA GLN A 229 -8.23 -26.98 -8.40
C GLN A 229 -9.32 -27.59 -9.29
N ILE A 230 -9.96 -28.67 -8.84
CA ILE A 230 -11.07 -29.33 -9.55
C ILE A 230 -12.25 -28.35 -9.71
N ALA A 231 -12.69 -27.71 -8.63
CA ALA A 231 -13.81 -26.78 -8.67
C ALA A 231 -13.58 -25.62 -9.65
N MET A 232 -12.38 -25.06 -9.70
CA MET A 232 -12.02 -24.00 -10.64
C MET A 232 -11.91 -24.52 -12.07
N ARG A 233 -11.31 -25.70 -12.30
CA ARG A 233 -11.20 -26.32 -13.62
C ARG A 233 -12.56 -26.58 -14.25
N ASN A 234 -13.50 -27.14 -13.50
CA ASN A 234 -14.85 -27.45 -14.01
C ASN A 234 -15.55 -26.19 -14.54
N VAL A 235 -15.32 -25.04 -13.91
CA VAL A 235 -15.84 -23.75 -14.39
C VAL A 235 -15.02 -23.24 -15.58
N LEU A 236 -13.69 -23.18 -15.45
CA LEU A 236 -12.82 -22.54 -16.45
C LEU A 236 -12.70 -23.34 -17.75
N PHE A 237 -12.92 -24.65 -17.73
CA PHE A 237 -12.87 -25.54 -18.89
C PHE A 237 -14.25 -26.00 -19.36
N GLN A 238 -15.33 -25.31 -18.95
CA GLN A 238 -16.65 -25.59 -19.50
C GLN A 238 -16.68 -25.41 -21.03
N ARG A 239 -17.65 -26.04 -21.70
CA ARG A 239 -17.82 -25.98 -23.15
C ARG A 239 -17.82 -24.54 -23.67
N GLY A 240 -17.11 -24.29 -24.77
CA GLY A 240 -16.94 -22.96 -25.36
C GLY A 240 -16.09 -22.00 -24.53
N SER A 241 -15.27 -22.51 -23.59
CA SER A 241 -14.29 -21.68 -22.90
C SER A 241 -13.12 -21.34 -23.83
N PRO A 242 -12.68 -20.07 -23.90
CA PRO A 242 -11.46 -19.69 -24.64
C PRO A 242 -10.17 -20.05 -23.88
N VAL A 243 -10.28 -20.66 -22.70
CA VAL A 243 -9.12 -21.02 -21.87
C VAL A 243 -8.62 -22.40 -22.28
N ALA A 244 -7.46 -22.45 -22.94
CA ALA A 244 -6.83 -23.72 -23.34
C ALA A 244 -5.95 -24.32 -22.25
N GLN A 245 -5.35 -23.48 -21.40
CA GLN A 245 -4.43 -23.93 -20.35
C GLN A 245 -4.68 -23.18 -19.04
N LEU A 246 -4.64 -23.93 -17.94
CA LEU A 246 -4.73 -23.43 -16.57
C LEU A 246 -3.47 -23.85 -15.80
N ARG A 247 -2.77 -22.88 -15.20
CA ARG A 247 -1.57 -23.14 -14.40
C ARG A 247 -1.80 -22.75 -12.94
N PHE A 248 -1.45 -23.67 -12.04
CA PHE A 248 -1.47 -23.48 -10.59
C PHE A 248 -0.06 -23.68 -10.05
N GLY A 249 0.68 -22.59 -9.89
CA GLY A 249 2.12 -22.66 -9.59
C GLY A 249 2.87 -23.36 -10.72
N SER A 250 3.48 -24.50 -10.42
CA SER A 250 4.18 -25.35 -11.40
C SER A 250 3.27 -26.36 -12.11
N THR A 251 2.06 -26.60 -11.60
CA THR A 251 1.14 -27.60 -12.17
C THR A 251 0.38 -27.01 -13.35
N THR A 252 0.36 -27.73 -14.46
CA THR A 252 -0.37 -27.36 -15.69
C THR A 252 -1.54 -28.31 -15.90
N TYR A 253 -2.67 -27.74 -16.31
CA TYR A 253 -3.83 -28.46 -16.80
C TYR A 253 -4.21 -27.95 -18.19
N HIS A 254 -4.58 -28.86 -19.07
CA HIS A 254 -5.06 -28.56 -20.41
C HIS A 254 -6.58 -28.73 -20.46
N ASN A 255 -7.23 -27.87 -21.22
CA ASN A 255 -8.63 -28.02 -21.57
C ASN A 255 -8.74 -29.08 -22.67
N PRO A 256 -9.50 -30.17 -22.48
CA PRO A 256 -9.62 -31.25 -23.47
C PRO A 256 -10.28 -30.80 -24.79
N ALA A 257 -10.91 -29.63 -24.82
CA ALA A 257 -11.53 -29.09 -26.03
C ALA A 257 -10.53 -28.44 -27.02
N PHE A 258 -9.21 -28.51 -26.79
CA PHE A 258 -8.15 -27.87 -27.59
C PHE A 258 -7.04 -28.85 -28.00
#